data_AF-A0A7K0HR72-F1
#
_entry.id   AF-A0A7K0HR72-F1
#
_cell.length_a   1.000
_cell.length_b   1.000
_cell.length_c   1.000
_cell.angle_alpha   90.00
_cell.angle_beta   90.00
_cell.angle_gamma   90.00
#
_symmetry.space_group_name_H-M   'P 1'
#
loop_
_entity.id
_entity.type
_entity.pdbx_description
1 polymer ?
#
loop_
_entity_poly.entity_id
_entity_poly.type
_entity_poly.pdbx_seq_one_letter_code
_entity_poly.pdbx_strand_id
1 'polypeptide(L)'
;EIKNLPWHNKSPYQENTPMLMPNGIIEDLTIQHWWTENDVTHHPNANMYFQPRAGIVRFRTKEEGDVEKKCYKRLHRWRYSPTAAYGNNEVHIHPFLSRRISVAESLAIQSLPANFILPQDVSLTDAFKTVGNGVPFVLANGIANSINDYINHINN
;
A
#
# COMPACT_ATOMS: atom_id res chain seq x y z
N GLU A 1 -8.44 6.94 -18.94
CA GLU A 1 -8.83 5.53 -19.16
C GLU A 1 -8.79 4.72 -17.87
N ILE A 2 -7.64 4.56 -17.18
CA ILE A 2 -7.53 3.78 -15.92
C ILE A 2 -8.50 4.23 -14.81
N LYS A 3 -8.68 5.54 -14.60
CA LYS A 3 -9.59 6.07 -13.56
C LYS A 3 -11.08 5.77 -13.81
N ASN A 4 -11.45 5.41 -15.05
CA ASN A 4 -12.84 5.15 -15.44
C ASN A 4 -13.24 3.68 -15.30
N LEU A 5 -12.31 2.80 -14.91
CA LEU A 5 -12.61 1.41 -14.62
C LEU A 5 -13.55 1.30 -13.41
N PRO A 6 -14.32 0.19 -13.27
CA PRO A 6 -15.28 -0.03 -12.19
C PRO A 6 -14.61 -0.31 -10.83
N TRP A 7 -13.76 0.60 -10.38
CA TRP A 7 -13.11 0.55 -9.07
C TRP A 7 -14.15 0.57 -7.96
N HIS A 8 -14.00 -0.33 -6.99
CA HIS A 8 -14.86 -0.31 -5.82
C HIS A 8 -14.55 0.91 -4.96
N ASN A 9 -15.58 1.71 -4.68
CA ASN A 9 -15.43 2.95 -3.93
C ASN A 9 -15.40 2.70 -2.42
N LYS A 10 -16.48 2.12 -1.89
CA LYS A 10 -16.64 1.75 -0.50
C LYS A 10 -17.39 0.42 -0.38
N SER A 11 -17.00 -0.38 0.60
CA SER A 11 -17.68 -1.64 0.94
C SER A 11 -17.84 -1.72 2.46
N PRO A 12 -18.93 -2.34 2.98
CA PRO A 12 -19.10 -2.54 4.42
C PRO A 12 -17.87 -3.22 5.02
N TYR A 13 -17.34 -2.65 6.11
CA TYR A 13 -16.20 -3.25 6.78
C TYR A 13 -16.60 -4.56 7.45
N GLN A 14 -15.88 -5.62 7.12
CA GLN A 14 -16.01 -6.92 7.76
C GLN A 14 -14.62 -7.48 8.04
N GLU A 15 -14.34 -7.72 9.31
CA GLU A 15 -13.03 -8.16 9.77
C GLU A 15 -12.76 -9.60 9.32
N ASN A 16 -11.59 -9.84 8.73
CA ASN A 16 -11.17 -11.16 8.23
C ASN A 16 -12.09 -11.79 7.16
N THR A 17 -12.97 -11.02 6.53
CA THR A 17 -13.85 -11.56 5.50
C THR A 17 -13.14 -11.60 4.15
N PRO A 18 -13.08 -12.76 3.47
CA PRO A 18 -12.62 -12.84 2.09
C PRO A 18 -13.59 -12.12 1.16
N MET A 19 -13.06 -11.44 0.15
CA MET A 19 -13.84 -10.73 -0.86
C MET A 19 -13.25 -11.05 -2.22
N LEU A 20 -14.05 -11.53 -3.16
CA LEU A 20 -13.60 -11.83 -4.52
C LEU A 20 -13.23 -10.55 -5.26
N MET A 21 -12.25 -10.66 -6.16
CA MET A 21 -11.91 -9.56 -7.06
C MET A 21 -13.09 -9.30 -8.01
N PRO A 22 -13.52 -8.05 -8.16
CA PRO A 22 -14.59 -7.71 -9.10
C PRO A 22 -14.10 -7.81 -10.56
N ASN A 23 -15.03 -8.05 -11.47
CA ASN A 23 -14.71 -8.09 -12.90
C ASN A 23 -14.43 -6.68 -13.45
N GLY A 24 -13.55 -6.60 -14.45
CA GLY A 24 -13.30 -5.36 -15.21
C GLY A 24 -12.35 -4.37 -14.55
N ILE A 25 -11.65 -4.75 -13.47
CA ILE A 25 -10.53 -3.98 -12.93
C ILE A 25 -9.18 -4.60 -13.35
N ILE A 26 -8.10 -3.83 -13.19
CA ILE A 26 -6.73 -4.31 -13.45
C ILE A 26 -6.13 -4.79 -12.13
N GLU A 27 -5.87 -6.09 -12.02
CA GLU A 27 -5.37 -6.74 -10.81
C GLU A 27 -4.05 -6.13 -10.32
N ASP A 28 -3.10 -5.90 -11.23
CA ASP A 28 -1.76 -5.36 -10.94
C ASP A 28 -1.78 -3.95 -10.33
N LEU A 29 -2.91 -3.25 -10.42
CA LEU A 29 -3.09 -1.93 -9.82
C LEU A 29 -3.78 -1.99 -8.45
N THR A 30 -4.12 -3.19 -7.96
CA THR A 30 -4.82 -3.37 -6.69
C THR A 30 -3.85 -3.57 -5.54
N ILE A 31 -4.25 -3.12 -4.35
CA ILE A 31 -3.47 -3.35 -3.13
C ILE A 31 -3.28 -4.84 -2.83
N GLN A 32 -4.34 -5.64 -3.02
CA GLN A 32 -4.28 -7.07 -2.73
C GLN A 32 -3.27 -7.80 -3.61
N HIS A 33 -3.14 -7.42 -4.89
CA HIS A 33 -2.14 -7.98 -5.79
C HIS A 33 -0.72 -7.81 -5.22
N TRP A 34 -0.34 -6.57 -4.90
CA TRP A 34 1.00 -6.28 -4.36
C TRP A 34 1.26 -6.96 -3.02
N TRP A 35 0.24 -7.10 -2.18
CA TRP A 35 0.38 -7.81 -0.91
C TRP A 35 0.57 -9.32 -1.08
N THR A 36 -0.11 -9.92 -2.06
CA THR A 36 0.07 -11.34 -2.41
C THR A 36 1.44 -11.57 -3.05
N GLU A 37 1.83 -10.73 -4.01
CA GLU A 37 3.12 -10.85 -4.72
C GLU A 37 4.31 -10.72 -3.76
N ASN A 38 4.19 -9.87 -2.72
CA ASN A 38 5.25 -9.63 -1.75
C ASN A 38 5.22 -10.55 -0.51
N ASP A 39 4.25 -11.46 -0.41
CA ASP A 39 4.01 -12.26 0.80
C ASP A 39 4.14 -11.44 2.10
N VAL A 40 3.39 -10.34 2.16
CA VAL A 40 3.54 -9.35 3.25
C VAL A 40 3.26 -9.94 4.63
N THR A 41 2.59 -11.09 4.69
CA THR A 41 2.29 -11.82 5.93
C THR A 41 3.52 -12.49 6.54
N HIS A 42 4.44 -13.00 5.72
CA HIS A 42 5.68 -13.64 6.18
C HIS A 42 6.90 -12.73 6.05
N HIS A 43 6.73 -11.53 5.50
CA HIS A 43 7.80 -10.55 5.36
C HIS A 43 8.42 -10.18 6.72
N PRO A 44 9.75 -9.98 6.83
CA PRO A 44 10.40 -9.61 8.09
C PRO A 44 9.85 -8.35 8.75
N ASN A 45 9.37 -7.37 7.97
CA ASN A 45 8.76 -6.14 8.49
C ASN A 45 7.22 -6.26 8.74
N ALA A 46 6.63 -7.47 8.70
CA ALA A 46 5.18 -7.67 8.84
C ALA A 46 4.63 -7.18 10.20
N ASN A 47 5.42 -7.34 11.26
CA ASN A 47 5.02 -6.96 12.63
C ASN A 47 5.32 -5.49 12.96
N MET A 48 5.90 -4.73 12.03
CA MET A 48 6.21 -3.31 12.21
C MET A 48 5.00 -2.45 11.84
N TYR A 49 4.10 -2.22 12.80
CA TYR A 49 2.95 -1.32 12.63
C TYR A 49 2.58 -0.60 13.92
N PHE A 50 1.91 0.55 13.79
CA PHE A 50 1.41 1.29 14.94
C PHE A 50 0.24 0.55 15.59
N GLN A 51 0.37 0.24 16.88
CA GLN A 51 -0.68 -0.39 17.68
C GLN A 51 -1.80 0.61 18.03
N PRO A 52 -3.07 0.31 17.74
CA PRO A 52 -4.18 1.17 18.15
C PRO A 52 -4.36 1.17 19.66
N ARG A 53 -4.31 2.36 20.29
CA ARG A 53 -4.73 2.55 21.69
C ARG A 53 -6.19 3.02 21.75
N ALA A 54 -6.44 4.29 21.45
CA ALA A 54 -7.78 4.91 21.53
C ALA A 54 -8.58 4.87 20.21
N GLY A 55 -7.97 4.46 19.10
CA GLY A 55 -8.55 4.56 17.75
C GLY A 55 -9.35 3.35 17.27
N ILE A 56 -9.42 2.27 18.06
CA ILE A 56 -9.97 0.98 17.61
C ILE A 56 -11.45 1.07 17.16
N VAL A 57 -12.24 1.88 17.86
CA VAL A 57 -13.66 2.12 17.51
C VAL A 57 -13.76 2.71 16.10
N ARG A 58 -12.91 3.70 15.78
CA ARG A 58 -12.89 4.33 14.45
C ARG A 58 -12.48 3.36 13.36
N PHE A 59 -11.61 2.41 13.68
CA PHE A 59 -11.22 1.38 12.71
C PHE A 59 -12.44 0.51 12.40
N ARG A 60 -13.17 0.03 13.40
CA ARG A 60 -14.34 -0.85 13.18
C ARG A 60 -15.52 -0.18 12.49
N THR A 61 -15.68 1.14 12.58
CA THR A 61 -16.82 1.86 11.98
C THR A 61 -16.57 2.32 10.54
N LYS A 62 -15.33 2.29 10.06
CA LYS A 62 -15.00 2.83 8.74
C LYS A 62 -15.08 1.76 7.67
N GLU A 63 -15.84 2.04 6.62
CA GLU A 63 -16.00 1.20 5.44
C GLU A 63 -14.67 0.98 4.71
N GLU A 64 -14.47 -0.22 4.18
CA GLU A 64 -13.34 -0.53 3.30
C GLU A 64 -13.35 0.43 2.11
N GLY A 65 -12.25 1.13 1.87
CA GLY A 65 -12.17 2.17 0.83
C GLY A 65 -12.56 3.59 1.24
N ASP A 66 -12.94 3.85 2.50
CA ASP A 66 -13.17 5.21 3.00
C ASP A 66 -11.86 6.03 3.10
N VAL A 67 -11.56 6.76 2.02
CA VAL A 67 -10.34 7.59 1.85
C VAL A 67 -10.63 9.10 1.71
N GLU A 68 -11.89 9.51 1.90
CA GLU A 68 -12.35 10.89 1.64
C GLU A 68 -11.81 11.91 2.66
N LYS A 69 -11.57 11.46 3.90
CA LYS A 69 -11.11 12.32 5.00
C LYS A 69 -9.60 12.47 5.02
N LYS A 70 -9.12 13.55 5.64
CA LYS A 70 -7.68 13.82 5.84
C LYS A 70 -6.98 12.71 6.62
N CYS A 71 -7.65 12.15 7.63
CA CYS A 71 -7.15 11.10 8.50
C CYS A 71 -8.09 9.89 8.52
N TYR A 72 -7.59 8.77 9.03
CA TYR A 72 -8.26 7.48 9.09
C TYR A 72 -8.71 6.99 7.71
N LYS A 73 -7.82 7.11 6.70
CA LYS A 73 -8.08 6.58 5.36
C LYS A 73 -7.97 5.05 5.41
N ARG A 74 -9.08 4.36 5.16
CA ARG A 74 -9.12 2.90 5.04
C ARG A 74 -8.96 2.51 3.58
N LEU A 75 -7.98 1.66 3.32
CA LEU A 75 -7.73 1.14 1.98
C LEU A 75 -8.89 0.28 1.49
N HIS A 76 -8.95 0.08 0.17
CA HIS A 76 -9.81 -0.93 -0.44
C HIS A 76 -8.90 -1.96 -1.12
N ARG A 77 -9.07 -3.26 -0.84
CA ARG A 77 -8.15 -4.29 -1.31
C ARG A 77 -8.11 -4.40 -2.84
N TRP A 78 -9.27 -4.19 -3.48
CA TRP A 78 -9.45 -4.21 -4.95
C TRP A 78 -9.40 -2.83 -5.62
N ARG A 79 -8.67 -1.88 -5.05
CA ARG A 79 -8.42 -0.56 -5.64
C ARG A 79 -6.95 -0.19 -5.46
N TYR A 80 -6.45 0.70 -6.31
CA TYR A 80 -5.17 1.35 -6.11
C TYR A 80 -5.12 2.11 -4.78
N SER A 81 -3.93 2.17 -4.18
CA SER A 81 -3.72 2.94 -2.96
C SER A 81 -3.82 4.44 -3.24
N PRO A 82 -4.42 5.25 -2.34
CA PRO A 82 -4.13 6.68 -2.31
C PRO A 82 -2.64 6.89 -2.02
N THR A 83 -2.15 8.11 -2.26
CA THR A 83 -0.75 8.47 -2.02
C THR A 83 -0.28 8.05 -0.63
N ALA A 84 0.75 7.18 -0.60
CA ALA A 84 1.38 6.69 0.62
C ALA A 84 2.35 7.75 1.18
N ALA A 85 1.82 8.87 1.66
CA ALA A 85 2.60 9.94 2.30
C ALA A 85 2.41 9.88 3.81
N TYR A 86 3.37 9.27 4.51
CA TYR A 86 3.27 9.03 5.95
C TYR A 86 4.01 10.10 6.76
N GLY A 87 3.32 10.62 7.76
CA GLY A 87 3.81 11.63 8.68
C GLY A 87 2.83 11.83 9.84
N ASN A 88 3.27 12.44 10.93
CA ASN A 88 2.43 12.66 12.12
C ASN A 88 1.72 11.39 12.65
N ASN A 89 2.38 10.23 12.54
CA ASN A 89 1.83 8.91 12.90
C ASN A 89 0.53 8.54 12.17
N GLU A 90 0.26 9.16 11.03
CA GLU A 90 -0.89 8.88 10.18
C GLU A 90 -0.46 7.94 9.05
N VAL A 91 -0.93 6.70 9.16
CA VAL A 91 -0.71 5.61 8.20
C VAL A 91 -2.07 5.03 7.81
N HIS A 92 -2.21 4.53 6.58
CA HIS A 92 -3.48 3.97 6.14
C HIS A 92 -3.98 2.83 7.05
N ILE A 93 -5.30 2.68 7.11
CA ILE A 93 -5.94 1.59 7.82
C ILE A 93 -6.02 0.40 6.86
N HIS A 94 -5.65 -0.77 7.36
CA HIS A 94 -5.74 -2.02 6.63
C HIS A 94 -7.17 -2.27 6.16
N PRO A 95 -7.47 -2.75 4.93
CA PRO A 95 -8.83 -2.84 4.39
C PRO A 95 -9.78 -3.67 5.26
N PHE A 96 -9.30 -4.83 5.75
CA PHE A 96 -10.13 -5.82 6.46
C PHE A 96 -9.63 -6.23 7.85
N LEU A 97 -8.68 -5.47 8.42
CA LEU A 97 -8.22 -5.68 9.80
C LEU A 97 -8.42 -4.38 10.60
N SER A 98 -8.66 -4.52 11.90
CA SER A 98 -8.81 -3.38 12.81
C SER A 98 -7.45 -2.80 13.24
N ARG A 99 -6.53 -2.56 12.29
CA ARG A 99 -5.20 -1.98 12.52
C ARG A 99 -4.76 -1.07 11.37
N ARG A 100 -3.69 -0.30 11.60
CA ARG A 100 -2.97 0.35 10.50
C ARG A 100 -2.19 -0.69 9.70
N ILE A 101 -1.85 -0.34 8.46
CA ILE A 101 -0.99 -1.20 7.66
C ILE A 101 0.42 -1.28 8.25
N SER A 102 1.11 -2.39 7.99
CA SER A 102 2.50 -2.62 8.37
C SER A 102 3.48 -1.97 7.41
N VAL A 103 4.74 -1.88 7.83
CA VAL A 103 5.83 -1.46 6.97
C VAL A 103 5.93 -2.37 5.75
N ALA A 104 5.80 -3.69 5.90
CA ALA A 104 5.77 -4.63 4.77
C ALA A 104 4.65 -4.30 3.76
N GLU A 105 3.44 -4.08 4.26
CA GLU A 105 2.28 -3.72 3.43
C GLU A 105 2.47 -2.36 2.72
N SER A 106 3.12 -1.40 3.38
CA SER A 106 3.47 -0.11 2.78
C SER A 106 4.59 -0.21 1.73
N LEU A 107 5.61 -1.04 1.96
CA LEU A 107 6.68 -1.30 0.98
C LEU A 107 6.11 -1.91 -0.30
N ALA A 108 5.24 -2.92 -0.17
CA ALA A 108 4.57 -3.56 -1.29
C ALA A 108 3.70 -2.57 -2.09
N ILE A 109 2.99 -1.66 -1.42
CA ILE A 109 2.21 -0.60 -2.10
C ILE A 109 3.13 0.37 -2.89
N GLN A 110 4.37 0.57 -2.47
CA GLN A 110 5.39 1.30 -3.22
C GLN A 110 6.07 0.44 -4.30
N SER A 111 5.52 -0.74 -4.59
CA SER A 111 6.01 -1.71 -5.58
C SER A 111 7.44 -2.20 -5.34
N LEU A 112 7.95 -2.08 -4.11
CA LEU A 112 9.28 -2.60 -3.77
C LEU A 112 9.27 -4.14 -3.80
N PRO A 113 10.39 -4.78 -4.19
CA PRO A 113 10.48 -6.23 -4.21
C PRO A 113 10.32 -6.88 -2.83
N ALA A 114 9.83 -8.12 -2.80
CA ALA A 114 9.56 -8.89 -1.58
C ALA A 114 10.81 -9.12 -0.67
N ASN A 115 12.01 -9.02 -1.25
CA ASN A 115 13.27 -9.16 -0.52
C ASN A 115 13.83 -7.82 0.00
N PHE A 116 13.14 -6.69 -0.23
CA PHE A 116 13.54 -5.39 0.29
C PHE A 116 13.10 -5.24 1.75
N ILE A 117 14.06 -5.28 2.67
CA ILE A 117 13.80 -5.32 4.11
C ILE A 117 14.39 -4.06 4.76
N LEU A 118 13.57 -3.33 5.51
CA LEU A 118 14.07 -2.26 6.37
C LEU A 118 14.69 -2.85 7.66
N PRO A 119 15.71 -2.18 8.24
CA PRO A 119 16.30 -2.60 9.51
C PRO A 119 15.25 -2.75 10.60
N GLN A 120 15.36 -3.79 11.43
CA GLN A 120 14.36 -4.11 12.46
C GLN A 120 14.45 -3.19 13.69
N ASP A 121 15.60 -2.54 13.88
CA ASP A 121 15.90 -1.62 14.97
C ASP A 121 15.49 -0.17 14.67
N VAL A 122 15.06 0.14 13.44
CA VAL A 122 14.57 1.46 13.07
C VAL A 122 13.25 1.78 13.77
N SER A 123 13.03 3.06 14.11
CA SER A 123 11.74 3.49 14.66
C SER A 123 10.62 3.33 13.61
N LEU A 124 9.39 3.03 14.06
CA LEU A 124 8.23 2.97 13.15
C LEU A 124 8.03 4.28 12.38
N THR A 125 8.22 5.42 13.05
CA THR A 125 8.09 6.74 12.43
C THR A 125 9.08 6.90 11.28
N ASP A 126 10.33 6.50 11.47
CA ASP A 126 11.36 6.64 10.45
C ASP A 126 11.21 5.60 9.35
N ALA A 127 10.78 4.37 9.66
CA ALA A 127 10.40 3.39 8.65
C ALA A 127 9.32 3.94 7.71
N PHE A 128 8.19 4.42 8.25
CA PHE A 128 7.11 4.94 7.43
C PHE A 128 7.50 6.22 6.67
N LYS A 129 8.34 7.11 7.25
CA LYS A 129 8.88 8.26 6.50
C LYS A 129 9.76 7.81 5.34
N THR A 130 10.62 6.82 5.54
CA THR A 130 11.48 6.26 4.48
C THR A 130 10.63 5.70 3.34
N VAL A 131 9.59 4.91 3.67
CA VAL A 131 8.67 4.38 2.65
C VAL A 131 7.89 5.49 1.95
N GLY A 132 7.39 6.48 2.71
CA GLY A 132 6.54 7.53 2.15
C GLY A 132 7.28 8.58 1.32
N ASN A 133 8.57 8.79 1.57
CA ASN A 133 9.43 9.67 0.79
C ASN A 133 10.08 8.97 -0.41
N GLY A 134 10.02 7.63 -0.47
CA GLY A 134 10.52 6.85 -1.59
C GLY A 134 9.71 7.07 -2.87
N VAL A 135 10.39 6.94 -4.01
CA VAL A 135 9.73 6.86 -5.32
C VAL A 135 9.27 5.41 -5.52
N PRO A 136 8.05 5.16 -6.04
CA PRO A 136 7.60 3.81 -6.36
C PRO A 136 8.62 3.08 -7.26
N PHE A 137 9.01 1.87 -6.86
CA PHE A 137 10.11 1.16 -7.51
C PHE A 137 9.87 0.90 -9.00
N VAL A 138 8.68 0.41 -9.39
CA VAL A 138 8.36 0.13 -10.81
C VAL A 138 8.41 1.40 -11.65
N LEU A 139 7.98 2.55 -11.10
CA LEU A 139 8.09 3.84 -11.78
C LEU A 139 9.56 4.24 -11.97
N ALA A 140 10.37 4.16 -10.91
CA ALA A 140 11.80 4.46 -10.99
C ALA A 140 12.53 3.56 -11.99
N ASN A 141 12.21 2.26 -11.98
CA ASN A 141 12.77 1.28 -12.91
C ASN A 141 12.39 1.58 -14.37
N GLY A 142 11.14 1.95 -14.64
CA GLY A 142 10.70 2.35 -15.98
C GLY A 142 11.43 3.58 -16.52
N ILE A 143 11.66 4.59 -15.66
CA ILE A 143 12.46 5.78 -16.00
C ILE A 143 13.92 5.38 -16.29
N ALA A 144 14.52 4.56 -15.43
CA ALA A 144 15.90 4.12 -15.59
C ALA A 144 16.11 3.36 -16.91
N ASN A 145 15.20 2.43 -17.25
CA ASN A 145 15.26 1.69 -18.51
C ASN A 145 15.10 2.61 -19.72
N SER A 146 14.19 3.58 -19.66
CA SER A 146 14.00 4.55 -20.74
C SER A 146 15.25 5.40 -20.99
N ILE A 147 15.96 5.79 -19.92
CA ILE A 147 17.24 6.51 -20.01
C ILE A 147 18.34 5.60 -20.57
N ASN A 148 18.42 4.36 -20.12
CA ASN A 148 19.38 3.39 -20.60
C ASN A 148 19.20 3.11 -22.10
N ASP A 149 17.96 2.91 -22.55
CA ASP A 149 17.62 2.71 -23.96
C ASP A 149 18.03 3.93 -24.80
N TYR A 150 17.74 5.14 -24.32
CA TYR A 150 18.14 6.38 -24.99
C TYR A 150 19.67 6.49 -25.14
N ILE A 151 20.44 6.22 -24.07
CA ILE A 151 21.90 6.27 -24.11
C ILE A 151 22.47 5.23 -25.07
N ASN A 152 21.95 4.00 -25.04
CA ASN A 152 22.44 2.92 -25.90
C ASN A 152 22.03 3.10 -27.36
N HIS A 153 20.90 3.75 -27.64
CA HIS A 153 20.50 4.07 -29.00
C HIS A 153 21.38 5.14 -29.65
N ILE A 154 21.96 6.07 -28.87
CA ILE A 154 22.92 7.08 -29.37
C ILE A 154 24.29 6.47 -29.70
N ASN A 155 24.64 5.36 -29.06
CA ASN A 155 25.94 4.70 -29.24
C ASN A 155 25.98 3.69 -30.39
N ASN A 156 24.86 3.49 -31.10
CA ASN A 156 24.72 2.68 -32.32
C ASN A 156 24.46 3.58 -33.53
#